data_AF-A0ABD0S839-F1
#
_entry.id   AF-A0ABD0S839-F1
#
_cell.length_a   1.000
_cell.length_b   1.000
_cell.length_c   1.000
_cell.angle_alpha   90.00
_cell.angle_beta   90.00
_cell.angle_gamma   90.00
#
_symmetry.space_group_name_H-M   'P 1'
#
loop_
_entity.id
_entity.type
_entity.pdbx_description
1 polymer ?
#
loop_
_entity_poly.entity_id
_entity_poly.type
_entity_poly.pdbx_seq_one_letter_code
_entity_poly.pdbx_strand_id
1 'polypeptide(L)'
;MKSSPINALQIESVDPPLYLRRQYLSDRFFVKAAQNSSHPLLDKLNLLSTFYDPSVPSQKIPCILLSHQKFARLPSPIETFSLNPLFSNSFESLIFQPQIILNFGISKDSHSASQEFSQRIFEHWQGWHMVFTDASKLAEDKCVGSAVWIPAYKISLSFKCPPVTSIFTGESVAILEAILFVKSHSLNNTLIFTDSLSCLQSILANPYKCKTKFPTILKIREALFDCKNKGINVILAWIPSHRGIPGNESADSCARCAASTGSLEHYKLFSHDGSSLARVHLYKSWNTHWENSKRVAGRYYADIQQFIPPRPWFFKHPFLPKKTVSIIYRLRIGHACTPVHLAKMRIKDSSICECGLDEGTTNHIFFNYFPRPTNIKCILNSINTSLLRSLSKFLTTNNINL
;
A
#
# COMPACT_ATOMS: atom_id res chain seq x y z
N MET A 1 -9.95 36.69 -15.36
CA MET A 1 -8.94 35.81 -14.73
C MET A 1 -9.35 34.36 -15.00
N LYS A 2 -8.73 33.65 -15.97
CA LYS A 2 -8.97 32.21 -16.11
C LYS A 2 -7.97 31.52 -15.15
N SER A 3 -8.43 31.18 -13.95
CA SER A 3 -7.65 30.50 -12.92
C SER A 3 -7.10 29.16 -13.43
N SER A 4 -6.06 28.63 -12.77
CA SER A 4 -5.56 27.29 -13.08
C SER A 4 -6.65 26.23 -12.88
N PRO A 5 -6.83 25.30 -13.84
CA PRO A 5 -7.80 24.22 -13.68
C PRO A 5 -7.52 23.41 -12.42
N ILE A 6 -8.51 23.29 -11.53
CA ILE A 6 -8.37 22.61 -10.24
C ILE A 6 -7.91 21.16 -10.43
N ASN A 7 -8.39 20.48 -11.47
CA ASN A 7 -8.01 19.10 -11.76
C ASN A 7 -6.52 18.98 -12.14
N ALA A 8 -5.97 19.90 -12.94
CA ALA A 8 -4.54 19.94 -13.22
C ALA A 8 -3.72 20.18 -11.95
N LEU A 9 -4.20 21.08 -11.07
CA LEU A 9 -3.52 21.35 -9.80
C LEU A 9 -3.45 20.10 -8.93
N GLN A 10 -4.57 19.38 -8.81
CA GLN A 10 -4.73 18.15 -8.03
C GLN A 10 -3.81 17.03 -8.51
N ILE A 11 -3.66 16.82 -9.82
CA ILE A 11 -2.75 15.81 -10.36
C ILE A 11 -1.29 16.21 -10.13
N GLU A 12 -0.93 17.47 -10.40
CA GLU A 12 0.45 17.95 -10.26
C GLU A 12 0.94 17.91 -8.80
N SER A 13 0.05 18.18 -7.84
CA SER A 13 0.35 18.07 -6.40
C SER A 13 0.15 16.66 -5.84
N VAL A 14 -0.38 15.72 -6.63
CA VAL A 14 -0.83 14.39 -6.18
C VAL A 14 -1.75 14.49 -4.96
N ASP A 15 -2.73 15.39 -5.03
CA ASP A 15 -3.77 15.55 -4.01
C ASP A 15 -5.15 15.30 -4.63
N PRO A 16 -5.87 14.24 -4.24
CA PRO A 16 -7.16 13.91 -4.84
C PRO A 16 -8.23 14.97 -4.56
N PRO A 17 -9.27 15.06 -5.42
CA PRO A 17 -10.45 15.86 -5.14
C PRO A 17 -10.97 15.69 -3.71
N LEU A 18 -11.35 16.81 -3.09
CA LEU A 18 -11.73 16.83 -1.67
C LEU A 18 -12.85 15.85 -1.33
N TYR A 19 -13.84 15.67 -2.20
CA TYR A 19 -14.94 14.73 -1.98
C TYR A 19 -14.45 13.27 -1.98
N LEU A 20 -13.51 12.91 -2.87
CA LEU A 20 -12.88 11.58 -2.88
C LEU A 20 -12.02 11.37 -1.63
N ARG A 21 -11.28 12.41 -1.20
CA ARG A 21 -10.49 12.38 0.03
C ARG A 21 -11.37 12.20 1.27
N ARG A 22 -12.51 12.89 1.36
CA ARG A 22 -13.48 12.73 2.44
C ARG A 22 -14.03 11.30 2.47
N GLN A 23 -14.41 10.76 1.32
CA GLN A 23 -14.88 9.38 1.24
C GLN A 23 -13.81 8.37 1.68
N TYR A 24 -12.56 8.54 1.22
CA TYR A 24 -11.43 7.70 1.62
C TYR A 24 -11.17 7.70 3.13
N LEU A 25 -11.20 8.89 3.75
CA LEU A 25 -11.02 9.01 5.20
C LEU A 25 -12.18 8.38 5.97
N SER A 26 -13.42 8.57 5.48
CA SER A 26 -14.62 7.94 6.01
C SER A 26 -14.53 6.41 5.96
N ASP A 27 -14.07 5.86 4.83
CA ASP A 27 -13.91 4.42 4.64
C ASP A 27 -12.93 3.81 5.64
N ARG A 28 -11.77 4.44 5.82
CA ARG A 28 -10.77 4.00 6.80
C ARG A 28 -11.28 4.09 8.24
N PHE A 29 -12.00 5.17 8.54
CA PHE A 29 -12.60 5.35 9.85
C PHE A 29 -13.65 4.27 10.12
N PHE A 30 -14.56 4.03 9.16
CA PHE A 30 -15.60 3.02 9.27
C PHE A 30 -15.02 1.62 9.50
N VAL A 31 -14.07 1.18 8.67
CA VAL A 31 -13.47 -0.16 8.80
C VAL A 31 -12.81 -0.35 10.17
N LYS A 32 -12.17 0.68 10.70
CA LYS A 32 -11.58 0.65 12.05
C LYS A 32 -12.64 0.59 13.15
N ALA A 33 -13.72 1.36 13.01
CA ALA A 33 -14.83 1.35 13.97
C ALA A 33 -15.58 0.01 13.94
N ALA A 34 -15.82 -0.54 12.74
CA ALA A 34 -16.52 -1.80 12.52
C ALA A 34 -15.78 -3.01 13.10
N GLN A 35 -14.47 -2.92 13.35
CA GLN A 35 -13.72 -3.96 14.04
C GLN A 35 -14.13 -4.12 15.51
N ASN A 36 -14.67 -3.08 16.16
CA ASN A 36 -15.15 -3.18 17.54
C ASN A 36 -16.66 -3.47 17.54
N SER A 37 -17.04 -4.66 17.99
CA SER A 37 -18.45 -5.08 18.00
C SER A 37 -19.32 -4.24 18.93
N SER A 38 -18.73 -3.60 19.95
CA SER A 38 -19.43 -2.72 20.90
C SER A 38 -19.45 -1.24 20.49
N HIS A 39 -18.99 -0.91 19.27
CA HIS A 39 -18.85 0.48 18.86
C HIS A 39 -20.23 1.14 18.63
N PRO A 40 -20.60 2.22 19.35
CA PRO A 40 -21.96 2.79 19.35
C PRO A 40 -22.39 3.40 18.01
N LEU A 41 -21.44 3.59 17.08
CA LEU A 41 -21.71 4.06 15.72
C LEU A 41 -22.45 3.00 14.89
N LEU A 42 -22.21 1.71 15.12
CA LEU A 42 -22.76 0.65 14.26
C LEU A 42 -24.28 0.60 14.34
N ASP A 43 -24.84 0.65 15.55
CA ASP A 43 -26.29 0.67 15.76
C ASP A 43 -26.94 1.92 15.13
N LYS A 44 -26.28 3.08 15.28
CA LYS A 44 -26.74 4.33 14.66
C LYS A 44 -26.74 4.24 13.13
N LEU A 45 -25.70 3.65 12.53
CA LEU A 45 -25.61 3.49 11.08
C LEU A 45 -26.60 2.45 10.56
N ASN A 46 -26.81 1.35 11.30
CA ASN A 46 -27.83 0.36 10.98
C ASN A 46 -29.22 1.01 11.00
N LEU A 47 -29.56 1.77 12.04
CA LEU A 47 -30.82 2.51 12.12
C LEU A 47 -30.94 3.54 10.99
N LEU A 48 -29.92 4.35 10.74
CA LEU A 48 -29.96 5.33 9.64
C LEU A 48 -30.10 4.66 8.26
N SER A 49 -29.55 3.45 8.09
CA SER A 49 -29.64 2.71 6.83
C SER A 49 -31.07 2.21 6.54
N THR A 50 -31.94 2.08 7.53
CA THR A 50 -33.35 1.70 7.30
C THR A 50 -34.19 2.88 6.81
N PHE A 51 -33.82 4.13 7.14
CA PHE A 51 -34.46 5.34 6.66
C PHE A 51 -33.93 5.83 5.30
N TYR A 52 -32.99 5.09 4.70
CA TYR A 52 -32.37 5.47 3.46
C TYR A 52 -33.28 5.18 2.26
N ASP A 53 -33.58 6.21 1.47
CA ASP A 53 -34.24 6.06 0.18
C ASP A 53 -33.19 5.80 -0.93
N PRO A 54 -33.24 4.63 -1.63
CA PRO A 54 -32.35 4.31 -2.74
C PRO A 54 -32.40 5.30 -3.91
N SER A 55 -33.46 6.10 -4.02
CA SER A 55 -33.62 7.12 -5.08
C SER A 55 -32.69 8.32 -4.89
N VAL A 56 -32.13 8.52 -3.70
CA VAL A 56 -31.27 9.66 -3.38
C VAL A 56 -29.91 9.53 -4.07
N PRO A 57 -29.46 10.54 -4.85
CA PRO A 57 -28.15 10.53 -5.48
C PRO A 57 -27.03 10.40 -4.44
N SER A 58 -26.02 9.57 -4.74
CA SER A 58 -24.92 9.28 -3.82
C SER A 58 -24.16 10.52 -3.33
N GLN A 59 -24.16 11.60 -4.12
CA GLN A 59 -23.52 12.86 -3.75
C GLN A 59 -24.22 13.59 -2.58
N LYS A 60 -25.48 13.27 -2.30
CA LYS A 60 -26.25 13.83 -1.17
C LYS A 60 -26.16 12.97 0.09
N ILE A 61 -25.57 11.78 -0.01
CA ILE A 61 -25.45 10.84 1.10
C ILE A 61 -24.20 11.17 1.94
N PRO A 62 -24.30 11.22 3.28
CA PRO A 62 -23.13 11.36 4.13
C PRO A 62 -22.10 10.26 3.87
N CYS A 63 -20.82 10.63 3.76
CA CYS A 63 -19.74 9.68 3.45
C CYS A 63 -19.71 8.46 4.36
N ILE A 64 -20.07 8.61 5.64
CA ILE A 64 -20.07 7.53 6.62
C ILE A 64 -21.15 6.48 6.36
N LEU A 65 -22.32 6.90 5.86
CA LEU A 65 -23.38 5.98 5.46
C LEU A 65 -23.01 5.26 4.16
N LEU A 66 -22.37 5.96 3.21
CA LEU A 66 -21.79 5.33 2.02
C LEU A 66 -20.72 4.28 2.39
N SER A 67 -19.85 4.60 3.35
CA SER A 67 -18.85 3.65 3.86
C SER A 67 -19.53 2.42 4.47
N HIS A 68 -20.51 2.61 5.35
CA HIS A 68 -21.28 1.51 5.94
C HIS A 68 -21.92 0.61 4.88
N GLN A 69 -22.69 1.18 3.95
CA GLN A 69 -23.32 0.41 2.87
C GLN A 69 -22.29 -0.34 2.02
N LYS A 70 -21.18 0.31 1.69
CA LYS A 70 -20.12 -0.28 0.87
C LYS A 70 -19.46 -1.49 1.55
N PHE A 71 -19.10 -1.35 2.82
CA PHE A 71 -18.39 -2.40 3.55
C PHE A 71 -19.34 -3.48 4.11
N ALA A 72 -20.61 -3.16 4.36
CA ALA A 72 -21.63 -4.14 4.73
C ALA A 72 -22.00 -5.09 3.59
N ARG A 73 -21.82 -4.66 2.33
CA ARG A 73 -22.05 -5.48 1.12
C ARG A 73 -20.84 -6.32 0.70
N LEU A 74 -19.74 -6.30 1.46
CA LEU A 74 -18.60 -7.13 1.12
C LEU A 74 -18.95 -8.62 1.30
N PRO A 75 -18.48 -9.50 0.38
CA PRO A 75 -18.71 -10.95 0.52
C PRO A 75 -18.08 -11.55 1.78
N SER A 76 -17.02 -10.91 2.29
CA SER A 76 -16.35 -11.29 3.53
C SER A 76 -16.65 -10.24 4.60
N PRO A 77 -17.27 -10.63 5.73
CA PRO A 77 -17.55 -9.70 6.80
C PRO A 77 -16.24 -9.21 7.44
N ILE A 78 -16.27 -8.00 7.99
CA ILE A 78 -15.15 -7.45 8.76
C ILE A 78 -15.01 -8.28 10.05
N GLU A 79 -13.78 -8.67 10.39
CA GLU A 79 -13.49 -9.36 11.64
C GLU A 79 -13.73 -8.41 12.83
N THR A 80 -14.49 -8.89 13.80
CA THR A 80 -14.92 -8.12 14.97
C THR A 80 -14.31 -8.64 16.25
N PHE A 81 -14.08 -7.74 17.21
CA PHE A 81 -13.55 -8.03 18.53
C PHE A 81 -14.38 -7.27 19.56
N SER A 82 -14.65 -7.90 20.71
CA SER A 82 -15.33 -7.26 21.84
C SER A 82 -14.46 -6.21 22.54
N LEU A 83 -13.14 -6.43 22.52
CA LEU A 83 -12.14 -5.56 23.10
C LEU A 83 -11.07 -5.23 22.06
N ASN A 84 -10.32 -4.15 22.29
CA ASN A 84 -9.13 -3.90 21.49
C ASN A 84 -8.20 -5.12 21.56
N PRO A 85 -7.74 -5.68 20.42
CA PRO A 85 -6.91 -6.88 20.43
C PRO A 85 -5.66 -6.75 21.31
N LEU A 86 -5.11 -5.55 21.55
CA LEU A 86 -4.00 -5.41 22.50
C LEU A 86 -4.42 -5.83 23.92
N PHE A 87 -5.62 -5.43 24.35
CA PHE A 87 -6.11 -5.66 25.72
C PHE A 87 -6.82 -7.00 25.89
N SER A 88 -7.03 -7.75 24.81
CA SER A 88 -7.53 -9.12 24.91
C SER A 88 -6.44 -10.14 25.25
N ASN A 89 -5.17 -9.78 25.05
CA ASN A 89 -4.02 -10.65 25.33
C ASN A 89 -3.48 -10.40 26.75
N SER A 90 -2.95 -11.44 27.40
CA SER A 90 -2.31 -11.31 28.72
C SER A 90 -1.07 -10.42 28.67
N PHE A 91 -0.78 -9.70 29.75
CA PHE A 91 0.40 -8.84 29.83
C PHE A 91 1.69 -9.65 29.62
N GLU A 92 1.74 -10.85 30.18
CA GLU A 92 2.86 -11.79 30.10
C GLU A 92 3.13 -12.21 28.64
N SER A 93 2.08 -12.51 27.87
CA SER A 93 2.23 -12.83 26.44
C SER A 93 2.75 -11.64 25.62
N LEU A 94 2.35 -10.42 26.01
CA LEU A 94 2.77 -9.20 25.32
C LEU A 94 4.22 -8.82 25.61
N ILE A 95 4.77 -9.16 26.77
CA ILE A 95 6.20 -8.93 27.10
C ILE A 95 7.09 -10.12 26.77
N PHE A 96 6.51 -11.31 26.54
CA PHE A 96 7.24 -12.51 26.18
C PHE A 96 8.04 -12.31 24.88
N GLN A 97 9.31 -12.72 24.88
CA GLN A 97 10.15 -12.67 23.69
C GLN A 97 10.25 -14.08 23.08
N PRO A 98 9.57 -14.34 21.96
CA PRO A 98 9.62 -15.65 21.31
C PRO A 98 11.00 -15.92 20.69
N GLN A 99 11.38 -17.19 20.63
CA GLN A 99 12.60 -17.61 19.96
C GLN A 99 12.41 -17.58 18.44
N ILE A 100 13.15 -16.70 17.78
CA ILE A 100 13.05 -16.48 16.33
C ILE A 100 14.46 -16.40 15.73
N ILE A 101 14.70 -17.20 14.69
CA ILE A 101 15.94 -17.22 13.92
C ILE A 101 15.70 -16.45 12.62
N LEU A 102 16.18 -15.21 12.56
CA LEU A 102 16.03 -14.35 11.36
C LEU A 102 17.05 -14.67 10.26
N ASN A 103 18.16 -15.32 10.62
CA ASN A 103 19.17 -15.77 9.69
C ASN A 103 19.48 -17.23 10.00
N PHE A 104 18.84 -18.14 9.26
CA PHE A 104 19.15 -19.57 9.36
C PHE A 104 20.50 -19.92 8.69
N GLY A 105 21.22 -18.92 8.17
CA GLY A 105 22.53 -19.02 7.54
C GLY A 105 22.49 -19.64 6.14
N ILE A 106 21.36 -19.50 5.46
CA ILE A 106 21.18 -19.82 4.05
C ILE A 106 21.06 -18.49 3.31
N SER A 107 21.96 -18.24 2.37
CA SER A 107 21.92 -16.99 1.62
C SER A 107 20.68 -16.93 0.73
N LYS A 108 20.10 -15.73 0.60
CA LYS A 108 19.01 -15.47 -0.34
C LYS A 108 19.37 -15.82 -1.77
N ASP A 109 20.64 -15.79 -2.13
CA ASP A 109 21.14 -16.00 -3.50
C ASP A 109 21.82 -17.36 -3.71
N SER A 110 21.84 -18.22 -2.69
CA SER A 110 22.49 -19.53 -2.82
C SER A 110 21.75 -20.42 -3.83
N HIS A 111 22.52 -21.01 -4.75
CA HIS A 111 22.06 -22.08 -5.64
C HIS A 111 22.05 -23.45 -4.93
N SER A 112 22.79 -23.58 -3.83
CA SER A 112 22.91 -24.79 -3.00
C SER A 112 22.07 -24.74 -1.72
N ALA A 113 21.09 -23.83 -1.65
CA ALA A 113 20.28 -23.57 -0.46
C ALA A 113 19.60 -24.85 0.10
N SER A 114 19.16 -25.76 -0.76
CA SER A 114 18.55 -27.03 -0.36
C SER A 114 19.55 -27.96 0.35
N GLN A 115 20.79 -28.06 -0.16
CA GLN A 115 21.84 -28.83 0.51
C GLN A 115 22.28 -28.17 1.81
N GLU A 116 22.49 -26.86 1.81
CA GLU A 116 22.84 -26.08 3.01
C GLU A 116 21.78 -26.20 4.11
N PHE A 117 20.50 -26.15 3.72
CA PHE A 117 19.38 -26.39 4.64
C PHE A 117 19.47 -27.78 5.27
N SER A 118 19.60 -28.81 4.43
CA SER A 118 19.65 -30.21 4.88
C SER A 118 20.83 -30.46 5.82
N GLN A 119 22.00 -29.90 5.51
CA GLN A 119 23.19 -29.98 6.34
C GLN A 119 22.96 -29.32 7.71
N ARG A 120 22.42 -28.11 7.76
CA ARG A 120 22.15 -27.40 9.02
C ARG A 120 21.12 -28.11 9.90
N ILE A 121 20.10 -28.71 9.29
CA ILE A 121 19.13 -29.51 10.03
C ILE A 121 19.81 -30.73 10.65
N PHE A 122 20.66 -31.42 9.89
CA PHE A 122 21.40 -32.58 10.37
C PHE A 122 22.37 -32.22 11.51
N GLU A 123 23.09 -31.10 11.41
CA GLU A 123 24.12 -30.69 12.37
C GLU A 123 23.54 -30.15 13.69
N HIS A 124 22.42 -29.42 13.64
CA HIS A 124 21.96 -28.63 14.80
C HIS A 124 20.55 -28.96 15.28
N TRP A 125 19.74 -29.62 14.47
CA TRP A 125 18.30 -29.77 14.70
C TRP A 125 17.82 -31.21 14.51
N GLN A 126 18.71 -32.18 14.73
CA GLN A 126 18.38 -33.58 14.61
C GLN A 126 17.27 -33.97 15.60
N GLY A 127 16.23 -34.65 15.10
CA GLY A 127 15.09 -35.08 15.90
C GLY A 127 14.02 -34.01 16.16
N TRP A 128 14.21 -32.78 15.68
CA TRP A 128 13.18 -31.74 15.77
C TRP A 128 12.07 -31.96 14.72
N HIS A 129 10.84 -31.63 15.09
CA HIS A 129 9.75 -31.57 14.13
C HIS A 129 9.93 -30.36 13.22
N MET A 130 9.68 -30.53 11.93
CA MET A 130 9.73 -29.45 10.95
C MET A 130 8.32 -29.16 10.43
N VAL A 131 7.96 -27.89 10.42
CA VAL A 131 6.71 -27.37 9.88
C VAL A 131 7.05 -26.23 8.94
N PHE A 132 6.42 -26.17 7.78
CA PHE A 132 6.63 -25.13 6.77
C PHE A 132 5.34 -24.37 6.57
N THR A 133 5.42 -23.06 6.42
CA THR A 133 4.26 -22.20 6.23
C THR A 133 4.49 -21.27 5.05
N ASP A 134 3.45 -21.04 4.26
CA ASP A 134 3.51 -20.08 3.16
C ASP A 134 2.11 -19.50 2.87
N ALA A 135 2.07 -18.37 2.18
CA ALA A 135 0.86 -17.78 1.66
C ALA A 135 1.02 -17.25 0.23
N SER A 136 0.01 -17.52 -0.60
CA SER A 136 0.06 -17.19 -2.01
C SER A 136 -1.18 -16.45 -2.48
N LYS A 137 -0.99 -15.52 -3.42
CA LYS A 137 -2.07 -14.79 -4.09
C LYS A 137 -1.88 -14.89 -5.60
N LEU A 138 -2.81 -15.57 -6.26
CA LEU A 138 -2.71 -15.85 -7.70
C LEU A 138 -2.92 -14.61 -8.59
N ALA A 139 -3.69 -13.63 -8.14
CA ALA A 139 -3.96 -12.36 -8.82
C ALA A 139 -4.54 -11.34 -7.82
N GLU A 140 -4.49 -10.04 -8.15
CA GLU A 140 -4.96 -8.98 -7.24
C GLU A 140 -6.41 -9.15 -6.74
N ASP A 141 -7.30 -9.62 -7.61
CA ASP A 141 -8.73 -9.83 -7.32
C ASP A 141 -9.06 -11.25 -6.82
N LYS A 142 -8.05 -12.12 -6.67
CA LYS A 142 -8.24 -13.49 -6.16
C LYS A 142 -7.99 -13.58 -4.66
N CYS A 143 -8.58 -14.59 -4.04
CA CYS A 143 -8.36 -14.93 -2.63
C CYS A 143 -6.87 -15.19 -2.35
N VAL A 144 -6.46 -14.96 -1.11
CA VAL A 144 -5.15 -15.37 -0.61
C VAL A 144 -5.31 -16.76 -0.02
N GLY A 145 -4.46 -17.70 -0.43
CA GLY A 145 -4.35 -19.01 0.20
C GLY A 145 -3.22 -19.00 1.23
N SER A 146 -3.47 -19.61 2.37
CA SER A 146 -2.48 -19.79 3.44
C SER A 146 -2.36 -21.27 3.73
N ALA A 147 -1.14 -21.79 3.85
CA ALA A 147 -0.94 -23.21 4.04
C ALA A 147 0.15 -23.53 5.07
N VAL A 148 -0.03 -24.69 5.71
CA VAL A 148 0.93 -25.32 6.59
C VAL A 148 1.23 -26.70 6.05
N TRP A 149 2.51 -27.03 5.91
CA TRP A 149 2.98 -28.34 5.48
C TRP A 149 3.83 -28.98 6.58
N ILE A 150 3.49 -30.22 6.95
CA ILE A 150 4.16 -30.96 8.02
C ILE A 150 4.68 -32.29 7.43
N PRO A 151 5.93 -32.32 6.94
CA PRO A 151 6.46 -33.46 6.18
C PRO A 151 6.42 -34.78 6.95
N ALA A 152 6.73 -34.76 8.25
CA ALA A 152 6.81 -35.96 9.09
C ALA A 152 5.50 -36.77 9.10
N TYR A 153 4.37 -36.08 8.99
CA TYR A 153 3.03 -36.68 9.02
C TYR A 153 2.32 -36.62 7.67
N LYS A 154 2.93 -36.01 6.64
CA LYS A 154 2.32 -35.72 5.33
C LYS A 154 0.98 -34.97 5.47
N ILE A 155 0.90 -34.09 6.46
CA ILE A 155 -0.30 -33.29 6.72
C ILE A 155 -0.15 -31.92 6.04
N SER A 156 -1.22 -31.49 5.38
CA SER A 156 -1.36 -30.11 4.90
C SER A 156 -2.59 -29.47 5.53
N LEU A 157 -2.44 -28.26 6.06
CA LEU A 157 -3.55 -27.40 6.45
C LEU A 157 -3.65 -26.30 5.38
N SER A 158 -4.86 -26.00 4.93
CA SER A 158 -5.09 -25.07 3.82
C SER A 158 -6.27 -24.17 4.11
N PHE A 159 -6.03 -22.87 4.14
CA PHE A 159 -7.00 -21.85 4.52
C PHE A 159 -7.14 -20.83 3.40
N LYS A 160 -8.37 -20.39 3.19
CA LYS A 160 -8.75 -19.41 2.19
C LYS A 160 -9.12 -18.10 2.87
N CYS A 161 -8.31 -17.09 2.64
CA CYS A 161 -8.55 -15.73 3.10
C CYS A 161 -9.21 -14.89 1.99
N PRO A 162 -9.96 -13.82 2.32
CA PRO A 162 -10.67 -13.01 1.34
C PRO A 162 -9.76 -12.41 0.27
N PRO A 163 -10.29 -12.03 -0.92
CA PRO A 163 -9.49 -11.42 -1.99
C PRO A 163 -8.75 -10.13 -1.60
N VAL A 164 -9.31 -9.40 -0.64
CA VAL A 164 -8.77 -8.12 -0.17
C VAL A 164 -7.58 -8.31 0.77
N THR A 165 -7.37 -9.53 1.27
CA THR A 165 -6.31 -9.88 2.21
C THR A 165 -4.93 -9.61 1.60
N SER A 166 -4.02 -9.07 2.42
CA SER A 166 -2.62 -8.91 2.04
C SER A 166 -1.85 -10.22 2.21
N ILE A 167 -0.77 -10.42 1.43
CA ILE A 167 0.13 -11.57 1.62
C ILE A 167 0.60 -11.65 3.07
N PHE A 168 0.97 -10.51 3.68
CA PHE A 168 1.35 -10.44 5.10
C PHE A 168 0.31 -11.08 6.03
N THR A 169 -0.97 -10.79 5.85
CA THR A 169 -2.03 -11.41 6.66
C THR A 169 -2.08 -12.92 6.41
N GLY A 170 -2.01 -13.35 5.14
CA GLY A 170 -2.00 -14.76 4.79
C GLY A 170 -0.84 -15.53 5.43
N GLU A 171 0.37 -14.96 5.41
CA GLU A 171 1.56 -15.52 6.06
C GLU A 171 1.35 -15.62 7.57
N SER A 172 0.81 -14.57 8.20
CA SER A 172 0.54 -14.57 9.63
C SER A 172 -0.53 -15.60 10.04
N VAL A 173 -1.50 -15.88 9.17
CA VAL A 173 -2.50 -16.95 9.38
C VAL A 173 -1.83 -18.32 9.30
N ALA A 174 -0.98 -18.55 8.30
CA ALA A 174 -0.26 -19.82 8.17
C ALA A 174 0.64 -20.10 9.40
N ILE A 175 1.38 -19.08 9.87
CA ILE A 175 2.19 -19.18 11.09
C ILE A 175 1.33 -19.46 12.32
N LEU A 176 0.20 -18.75 12.49
CA LEU A 176 -0.71 -18.97 13.61
C LEU A 176 -1.22 -20.41 13.63
N GLU A 177 -1.70 -20.92 12.50
CA GLU A 177 -2.26 -22.27 12.39
C GLU A 177 -1.20 -23.35 12.61
N ALA A 178 0.04 -23.12 12.17
CA ALA A 178 1.15 -24.01 12.47
C ALA A 178 1.40 -24.11 13.98
N ILE A 179 1.41 -22.98 14.70
CA ILE A 179 1.61 -22.96 16.15
C ILE A 179 0.43 -23.60 16.89
N LEU A 180 -0.81 -23.34 16.45
CA LEU A 180 -2.00 -23.94 17.02
C LEU A 180 -2.00 -25.46 16.86
N PHE A 181 -1.60 -25.96 15.68
CA PHE A 181 -1.46 -27.39 15.43
C PHE A 181 -0.39 -28.03 16.34
N VAL A 182 0.77 -27.38 16.46
CA VAL A 182 1.86 -27.82 17.36
C VAL A 182 1.39 -27.87 18.81
N LYS A 183 0.67 -26.83 19.26
CA LYS A 183 0.10 -26.73 20.61
C LYS A 183 -0.95 -27.81 20.87
N SER A 184 -1.82 -28.12 19.90
CA SER A 184 -2.90 -29.09 20.08
C SER A 184 -2.39 -30.53 20.13
N HIS A 185 -1.33 -30.84 19.37
CA HIS A 185 -0.73 -32.17 19.30
C HIS A 185 0.48 -32.35 20.23
N SER A 186 0.81 -31.33 21.03
CA SER A 186 1.95 -31.32 21.96
C SER A 186 3.29 -31.67 21.29
N LEU A 187 3.51 -31.17 20.07
CA LEU A 187 4.73 -31.43 19.30
C LEU A 187 5.90 -30.63 19.88
N ASN A 188 6.62 -31.23 20.83
CA ASN A 188 7.77 -30.59 21.46
C ASN A 188 8.98 -30.53 20.52
N ASN A 189 9.86 -29.53 20.70
CA ASN A 189 11.02 -29.29 19.85
C ASN A 189 10.62 -29.17 18.36
N THR A 190 9.83 -28.15 18.05
CA THR A 190 9.36 -27.87 16.69
C THR A 190 10.02 -26.62 16.10
N LEU A 191 10.51 -26.74 14.87
CA LEU A 191 10.91 -25.63 14.00
C LEU A 191 9.81 -25.32 13.01
N ILE A 192 9.34 -24.08 13.02
CA ILE A 192 8.38 -23.56 12.03
C ILE A 192 9.12 -22.63 11.08
N PHE A 193 9.19 -23.02 9.82
CA PHE A 193 9.86 -22.28 8.75
C PHE A 193 8.88 -21.43 7.96
N THR A 194 9.24 -20.17 7.72
CA THR A 194 8.50 -19.21 6.89
C THR A 194 9.49 -18.39 6.06
N ASP A 195 9.12 -17.98 4.85
CA ASP A 195 9.89 -17.03 4.06
C ASP A 195 9.49 -15.56 4.34
N SER A 196 8.48 -15.34 5.20
CA SER A 196 7.94 -14.03 5.54
C SER A 196 8.74 -13.35 6.65
N LEU A 197 9.89 -12.76 6.28
CA LEU A 197 10.71 -11.97 7.21
C LEU A 197 9.92 -10.86 7.89
N SER A 198 8.95 -10.26 7.17
CA SER A 198 8.09 -9.20 7.68
C SER A 198 7.19 -9.65 8.84
N CYS A 199 6.68 -10.90 8.80
CA CYS A 199 5.89 -11.47 9.90
C CYS A 199 6.76 -11.69 11.12
N LEU A 200 7.95 -12.29 10.95
CA LEU A 200 8.89 -12.54 12.05
C LEU A 200 9.35 -11.24 12.72
N GLN A 201 9.68 -10.21 11.94
CA GLN A 201 9.99 -8.88 12.46
C GLN A 201 8.82 -8.26 13.23
N SER A 202 7.58 -8.46 12.75
CA SER A 202 6.38 -7.96 13.42
C SER A 202 6.10 -8.70 14.72
N ILE A 203 6.37 -10.01 14.78
CA ILE A 203 6.26 -10.81 16.00
C ILE A 203 7.31 -10.39 17.04
N LEU A 204 8.54 -10.09 16.61
CA LEU A 204 9.61 -9.58 17.49
C LEU A 204 9.39 -8.15 17.96
N ALA A 205 8.67 -7.33 17.19
CA ALA A 205 8.46 -5.93 17.52
C ALA A 205 7.65 -5.76 18.81
N ASN A 206 7.96 -4.69 19.57
CA ASN A 206 7.27 -4.38 20.81
C ASN A 206 5.79 -3.97 20.53
N PRO A 207 4.79 -4.74 21.01
CA PRO A 207 3.37 -4.48 20.73
C PRO A 207 2.88 -3.10 21.19
N TYR A 208 3.53 -2.50 22.20
CA TYR A 208 3.17 -1.19 22.75
C TYR A 208 3.73 -0.03 21.92
N LYS A 209 4.83 -0.24 21.17
CA LYS A 209 5.47 0.79 20.33
C LYS A 209 5.00 0.75 18.87
N CYS A 210 4.39 -0.35 18.43
CA CYS A 210 3.89 -0.50 17.08
C CYS A 210 2.67 0.40 16.79
N LYS A 211 2.79 1.25 15.77
CA LYS A 211 1.67 2.12 15.30
C LYS A 211 0.51 1.30 14.74
N THR A 212 0.82 0.20 14.05
CA THR A 212 -0.17 -0.74 13.50
C THR A 212 -0.13 -2.00 14.33
N LYS A 213 -1.26 -2.38 14.90
CA LYS A 213 -1.42 -3.61 15.68
C LYS A 213 -2.20 -4.60 14.83
N PHE A 214 -1.53 -5.67 14.44
CA PHE A 214 -2.15 -6.74 13.66
C PHE A 214 -2.71 -7.78 14.62
N PRO A 215 -4.04 -8.02 14.64
CA PRO A 215 -4.64 -8.96 15.58
C PRO A 215 -4.04 -10.37 15.50
N THR A 216 -3.73 -10.84 14.29
CA THR A 216 -3.11 -12.15 14.05
C THR A 216 -1.72 -12.26 14.67
N ILE A 217 -0.91 -11.19 14.62
CA ILE A 217 0.42 -11.17 15.25
C ILE A 217 0.31 -11.24 16.78
N LEU A 218 -0.70 -10.59 17.36
CA LEU A 218 -0.95 -10.69 18.80
C LEU A 218 -1.37 -12.11 19.20
N LYS A 219 -2.28 -12.73 18.43
CA LYS A 219 -2.68 -14.15 18.61
C LYS A 219 -1.49 -15.11 18.49
N ILE A 220 -0.56 -14.86 17.56
CA ILE A 220 0.68 -15.65 17.42
C ILE A 220 1.52 -15.56 18.69
N ARG A 221 1.70 -14.36 19.24
CA ARG A 221 2.48 -14.16 20.48
C ARG A 221 1.86 -14.86 21.67
N GLU A 222 0.54 -14.77 21.81
CA GLU A 222 -0.22 -15.51 22.82
C GLU A 222 -0.09 -17.03 22.64
N ALA A 223 -0.24 -17.54 21.42
CA ALA A 223 -0.09 -18.97 21.15
C ALA A 223 1.34 -19.48 21.45
N LEU A 224 2.39 -18.72 21.14
CA LEU A 224 3.77 -19.07 21.49
C LEU A 224 4.01 -19.04 23.00
N PHE A 225 3.43 -18.06 23.70
CA PHE A 225 3.50 -17.98 25.16
C PHE A 225 2.79 -19.18 25.81
N ASP A 226 1.65 -19.59 25.29
CA ASP A 226 0.95 -20.78 25.74
C ASP A 226 1.75 -22.06 25.51
N CYS A 227 2.43 -22.20 24.36
CA CYS A 227 3.35 -23.31 24.11
C CYS A 227 4.44 -23.37 25.17
N LYS A 228 5.07 -22.22 25.48
CA LYS A 228 6.09 -22.13 26.54
C LYS A 228 5.53 -22.60 27.89
N ASN A 229 4.34 -22.14 28.28
CA ASN A 229 3.72 -22.53 29.56
C ASN A 229 3.41 -24.02 29.64
N LYS A 230 3.15 -24.67 28.50
CA LYS A 230 2.96 -26.12 28.39
C LYS A 230 4.27 -26.91 28.27
N GLY A 231 5.43 -26.25 28.28
CA GLY A 231 6.72 -26.89 28.07
C GLY A 231 6.97 -27.35 26.63
N ILE A 232 6.22 -26.81 25.66
CA ILE A 232 6.37 -27.10 24.23
C ILE A 232 7.34 -26.07 23.64
N ASN A 233 8.52 -26.55 23.26
CA ASN A 233 9.56 -25.74 22.66
C ASN A 233 9.29 -25.52 21.16
N VAL A 234 9.03 -24.26 20.78
CA VAL A 234 8.71 -23.85 19.41
C VAL A 234 9.62 -22.70 19.00
N ILE A 235 10.31 -22.87 17.88
CA ILE A 235 11.20 -21.86 17.30
C ILE A 235 10.71 -21.51 15.90
N LEU A 236 10.55 -20.23 15.61
CA LEU A 236 10.27 -19.76 14.25
C LEU A 236 11.58 -19.44 13.53
N ALA A 237 11.72 -19.86 12.28
CA ALA A 237 12.93 -19.64 11.50
C ALA A 237 12.61 -19.08 10.11
N TRP A 238 13.37 -18.07 9.72
CA TRP A 238 13.30 -17.51 8.38
C TRP A 238 14.14 -18.34 7.41
N ILE A 239 13.56 -18.69 6.25
CA ILE A 239 14.27 -19.33 5.13
C ILE A 239 14.03 -18.56 3.83
N PRO A 240 14.96 -18.62 2.85
CA PRO A 240 14.73 -17.97 1.57
C PRO A 240 13.63 -18.68 0.75
N SER A 241 12.78 -17.87 0.13
CA SER A 241 11.72 -18.30 -0.79
C SER A 241 12.28 -18.83 -2.11
N HIS A 242 11.61 -19.84 -2.69
CA HIS A 242 11.90 -20.40 -4.04
C HIS A 242 13.35 -20.83 -4.28
N ARG A 243 13.97 -21.50 -3.29
CA ARG A 243 15.37 -21.97 -3.37
C ARG A 243 15.54 -23.49 -3.30
N GLY A 244 14.58 -24.29 -3.77
CA GLY A 244 14.75 -25.74 -3.83
C GLY A 244 14.56 -26.47 -2.50
N ILE A 245 14.11 -25.80 -1.44
CA ILE A 245 13.85 -26.43 -0.13
C ILE A 245 12.51 -27.19 -0.22
N PRO A 246 12.50 -28.54 -0.21
CA PRO A 246 11.30 -29.31 -0.57
C PRO A 246 10.09 -29.02 0.31
N GLY A 247 10.32 -28.76 1.60
CA GLY A 247 9.25 -28.41 2.55
C GLY A 247 8.61 -27.06 2.25
N ASN A 248 9.40 -26.05 1.86
CA ASN A 248 8.90 -24.73 1.49
C ASN A 248 8.15 -24.76 0.16
N GLU A 249 8.67 -25.49 -0.82
CA GLU A 249 8.01 -25.63 -2.13
C GLU A 249 6.67 -26.37 -2.02
N SER A 250 6.59 -27.34 -1.09
CA SER A 250 5.33 -28.02 -0.77
C SER A 250 4.33 -27.06 -0.11
N ALA A 251 4.77 -26.23 0.86
CA ALA A 251 3.92 -25.22 1.47
C ALA A 251 3.40 -24.20 0.46
N ASP A 252 4.24 -23.71 -0.45
CA ASP A 252 3.87 -22.79 -1.55
C ASP A 252 2.84 -23.42 -2.50
N SER A 253 3.08 -24.66 -2.92
CA SER A 253 2.12 -25.40 -3.72
C SER A 253 0.76 -25.54 -3.02
N CYS A 254 0.77 -25.90 -1.73
CA CYS A 254 -0.44 -25.97 -0.91
C CYS A 254 -1.12 -24.60 -0.80
N ALA A 255 -0.37 -23.52 -0.59
CA ALA A 255 -0.92 -22.16 -0.48
C ALA A 255 -1.57 -21.70 -1.79
N ARG A 256 -0.96 -22.01 -2.93
CA ARG A 256 -1.53 -21.75 -4.26
C ARG A 256 -2.86 -22.48 -4.47
N CYS A 257 -2.95 -23.74 -4.04
CA CYS A 257 -4.19 -24.51 -4.08
C CYS A 257 -5.24 -23.96 -3.09
N ALA A 258 -4.82 -23.61 -1.87
CA ALA A 258 -5.68 -23.11 -0.80
C ALA A 258 -6.43 -21.83 -1.18
N ALA A 259 -5.86 -20.99 -2.06
CA ALA A 259 -6.53 -19.80 -2.59
C ALA A 259 -7.87 -20.13 -3.28
N SER A 260 -8.02 -21.34 -3.80
CA SER A 260 -9.25 -21.81 -4.44
C SER A 260 -10.07 -22.74 -3.55
N THR A 261 -9.41 -23.72 -2.92
CA THR A 261 -10.05 -24.86 -2.24
C THR A 261 -9.90 -24.90 -0.72
N GLY A 262 -9.19 -23.94 -0.12
CA GLY A 262 -8.92 -23.91 1.33
C GLY A 262 -10.18 -23.68 2.18
N SER A 263 -10.09 -24.05 3.46
CA SER A 263 -11.14 -23.80 4.46
C SER A 263 -11.46 -22.32 4.60
N LEU A 264 -12.73 -21.98 4.86
CA LEU A 264 -13.20 -20.60 5.02
C LEU A 264 -13.11 -20.09 6.47
N GLU A 265 -12.41 -20.79 7.37
CA GLU A 265 -12.22 -20.39 8.77
C GLU A 265 -11.64 -18.97 8.93
N HIS A 266 -10.72 -18.60 8.03
CA HIS A 266 -10.10 -17.25 7.99
C HIS A 266 -10.71 -16.36 6.91
N TYR A 267 -11.96 -16.59 6.49
CA TYR A 267 -12.63 -15.83 5.43
C TYR A 267 -13.20 -14.47 5.88
N LYS A 268 -12.64 -13.87 6.93
CA LYS A 268 -13.05 -12.57 7.45
C LYS A 268 -11.99 -11.50 7.18
N LEU A 269 -12.44 -10.28 6.96
CA LEU A 269 -11.57 -9.17 6.57
C LEU A 269 -11.06 -8.41 7.80
N PHE A 270 -9.75 -8.41 8.01
CA PHE A 270 -9.14 -7.56 9.04
C PHE A 270 -9.17 -6.07 8.65
N SER A 271 -9.24 -5.20 9.66
CA SER A 271 -9.40 -3.76 9.45
C SER A 271 -8.23 -3.09 8.71
N HIS A 272 -7.01 -3.61 8.85
CA HIS A 272 -5.83 -3.09 8.15
C HIS A 272 -5.89 -3.40 6.65
N ASP A 273 -6.38 -4.59 6.28
CA ASP A 273 -6.59 -4.97 4.88
C ASP A 273 -7.76 -4.17 4.27
N GLY A 274 -8.86 -4.00 5.01
CA GLY A 274 -9.96 -3.12 4.59
C GLY A 274 -9.55 -1.65 4.45
N SER A 275 -8.60 -1.17 5.26
CA SER A 275 -8.02 0.17 5.11
C SER A 275 -7.16 0.31 3.84
N SER A 276 -6.56 -0.78 3.38
CA SER A 276 -5.85 -0.84 2.10
C SER A 276 -6.84 -0.84 0.93
N LEU A 277 -7.96 -1.56 1.05
CA LEU A 277 -9.05 -1.52 0.07
C LEU A 277 -9.61 -0.11 -0.12
N ALA A 278 -9.76 0.66 0.97
CA ALA A 278 -10.18 2.06 0.89
C ALA A 278 -9.24 2.88 -0.01
N ARG A 279 -7.93 2.60 0.01
CA ARG A 279 -6.95 3.28 -0.84
C ARG A 279 -7.10 2.86 -2.30
N VAL A 280 -7.33 1.59 -2.58
CA VAL A 280 -7.61 1.09 -3.94
C VAL A 280 -8.85 1.77 -4.52
N HIS A 281 -9.94 1.86 -3.74
CA HIS A 281 -11.16 2.56 -4.13
C HIS A 281 -10.93 4.04 -4.44
N LEU A 282 -10.11 4.74 -3.63
CA LEU A 282 -9.72 6.13 -3.87
C LEU A 282 -9.02 6.26 -5.22
N TYR A 283 -7.98 5.48 -5.48
CA TYR A 283 -7.22 5.57 -6.73
C TYR A 283 -8.06 5.22 -7.95
N LYS A 284 -8.90 4.17 -7.86
CA LYS A 284 -9.83 3.82 -8.94
C LYS A 284 -10.78 4.98 -9.26
N SER A 285 -11.41 5.55 -8.24
CA SER A 285 -12.33 6.68 -8.39
C SER A 285 -11.62 7.93 -8.91
N TRP A 286 -10.40 8.18 -8.46
CA TRP A 286 -9.61 9.33 -8.88
C TRP A 286 -9.11 9.20 -10.31
N ASN A 287 -8.67 8.01 -10.74
CA ASN A 287 -8.34 7.73 -12.13
C ASN A 287 -9.56 7.97 -13.04
N THR A 288 -10.74 7.44 -12.70
CA THR A 288 -11.97 7.71 -13.46
C THR A 288 -12.30 9.20 -13.49
N HIS A 289 -12.16 9.91 -12.37
CA HIS A 289 -12.36 11.36 -12.32
C HIS A 289 -11.37 12.11 -13.22
N TRP A 290 -10.10 11.69 -13.23
CA TRP A 290 -9.06 12.30 -14.06
C TRP A 290 -9.33 12.07 -15.55
N GLU A 291 -9.62 10.84 -15.97
CA GLU A 291 -9.97 10.49 -17.34
C GLU A 291 -11.15 11.29 -17.89
N ASN A 292 -12.15 11.55 -17.05
CA ASN A 292 -13.31 12.35 -17.43
C ASN A 292 -13.00 13.84 -17.45
N SER A 293 -12.34 14.37 -16.40
CA SER A 293 -12.10 15.80 -16.26
C SER A 293 -11.09 16.34 -17.27
N LYS A 294 -10.08 15.55 -17.65
CA LYS A 294 -9.03 15.96 -18.60
C LYS A 294 -9.57 16.27 -20.00
N ARG A 295 -10.71 15.69 -20.37
CA ARG A 295 -11.41 15.95 -21.64
C ARG A 295 -12.08 17.33 -21.68
N VAL A 296 -12.43 17.87 -20.51
CA VAL A 296 -13.21 19.13 -20.38
C VAL A 296 -12.30 20.30 -19.97
N ALA A 297 -11.42 20.10 -18.99
CA ALA A 297 -10.54 21.12 -18.46
C ALA A 297 -9.13 20.57 -18.23
N GLY A 298 -8.10 21.42 -18.40
CA GLY A 298 -6.72 21.00 -18.18
C GLY A 298 -6.09 20.16 -19.29
N ARG A 299 -6.63 20.19 -20.52
CA ARG A 299 -6.10 19.44 -21.68
C ARG A 299 -4.60 19.62 -21.89
N TYR A 300 -4.10 20.86 -21.84
CA TYR A 300 -2.66 21.17 -21.92
C TYR A 300 -1.85 20.36 -20.90
N TYR A 301 -2.29 20.33 -19.64
CA TYR A 301 -1.60 19.57 -18.60
C TYR A 301 -1.73 18.06 -18.81
N ALA A 302 -2.86 17.60 -19.36
CA ALA A 302 -3.08 16.19 -19.64
C ALA A 302 -2.13 15.63 -20.73
N ASP A 303 -1.71 16.45 -21.68
CA ASP A 303 -0.71 16.08 -22.68
C ASP A 303 0.68 15.85 -22.03
N ILE A 304 0.96 16.59 -20.95
CA ILE A 304 2.21 16.51 -20.18
C ILE A 304 2.19 15.35 -19.17
N GLN A 305 1.06 15.18 -18.48
CA GLN A 305 0.86 14.22 -17.40
C GLN A 305 -0.43 13.42 -17.63
N GLN A 306 -0.31 12.35 -18.42
CA GLN A 306 -1.46 11.53 -18.81
C GLN A 306 -2.04 10.70 -17.66
N PHE A 307 -1.19 10.26 -16.72
CA PHE A 307 -1.55 9.38 -15.60
C PHE A 307 -1.26 10.05 -14.26
N ILE A 308 -1.98 9.64 -13.22
CA ILE A 308 -1.74 10.13 -11.85
C ILE A 308 -0.41 9.57 -11.35
N PRO A 309 0.59 10.41 -11.04
CA PRO A 309 1.87 9.91 -10.57
C PRO A 309 1.76 9.45 -9.10
N PRO A 310 2.59 8.48 -8.65
CA PRO A 310 2.53 7.97 -7.29
C PRO A 310 2.98 9.01 -6.25
N ARG A 311 3.83 9.97 -6.66
CA ARG A 311 4.31 11.11 -5.87
C ARG A 311 4.54 12.31 -6.78
N PRO A 312 4.50 13.54 -6.25
CA PRO A 312 4.85 14.73 -7.03
C PRO A 312 6.30 14.64 -7.54
N TRP A 313 6.59 15.18 -8.73
CA TRP A 313 7.93 15.12 -9.33
C TRP A 313 9.01 15.74 -8.42
N PHE A 314 8.67 16.80 -7.69
CA PHE A 314 9.59 17.49 -6.77
C PHE A 314 9.92 16.66 -5.52
N PHE A 315 9.23 15.55 -5.26
CA PHE A 315 9.57 14.63 -4.17
C PHE A 315 10.99 14.07 -4.31
N LYS A 316 11.47 13.89 -5.56
CA LYS A 316 12.84 13.43 -5.84
C LYS A 316 13.89 14.53 -5.65
N HIS A 317 13.46 15.75 -5.39
CA HIS A 317 14.32 16.94 -5.32
C HIS A 317 14.01 17.77 -4.06
N PRO A 318 14.21 17.20 -2.85
CA PRO A 318 13.79 17.83 -1.59
C PRO A 318 14.49 19.16 -1.30
N PHE A 319 15.65 19.41 -1.90
CA PHE A 319 16.45 20.63 -1.71
C PHE A 319 16.10 21.76 -2.69
N LEU A 320 15.14 21.55 -3.61
CA LEU A 320 14.75 22.62 -4.52
C LEU A 320 14.02 23.75 -3.76
N PRO A 321 14.39 25.03 -3.99
CA PRO A 321 13.66 26.15 -3.41
C PRO A 321 12.20 26.15 -3.85
N LYS A 322 11.28 26.45 -2.92
CA LYS A 322 9.84 26.59 -3.19
C LYS A 322 9.54 27.48 -4.39
N LYS A 323 10.31 28.57 -4.56
CA LYS A 323 10.19 29.49 -5.71
C LYS A 323 10.42 28.76 -7.03
N THR A 324 11.46 27.93 -7.12
CA THR A 324 11.79 27.12 -8.30
C THR A 324 10.71 26.10 -8.60
N VAL A 325 10.24 25.38 -7.58
CA VAL A 325 9.12 24.42 -7.72
C VAL A 325 7.88 25.13 -8.25
N SER A 326 7.53 26.29 -7.71
CA SER A 326 6.38 27.08 -8.16
C SER A 326 6.50 27.59 -9.60
N ILE A 327 7.72 27.90 -10.06
CA ILE A 327 7.97 28.27 -11.46
C ILE A 327 7.75 27.07 -12.38
N ILE A 328 8.37 25.92 -12.08
CA ILE A 328 8.21 24.69 -12.87
C ILE A 328 6.74 24.25 -12.90
N TYR A 329 6.08 24.32 -11.75
CA TYR A 329 4.65 24.01 -11.61
C TYR A 329 3.80 24.89 -12.55
N ARG A 330 4.01 26.22 -12.54
CA ARG A 330 3.30 27.15 -13.43
C ARG A 330 3.57 26.89 -14.91
N LEU A 331 4.81 26.53 -15.25
CA LEU A 331 5.17 26.14 -16.62
C LEU A 331 4.38 24.91 -17.05
N ARG A 332 4.40 23.83 -16.24
CA ARG A 332 3.72 22.57 -16.53
C ARG A 332 2.20 22.70 -16.67
N ILE A 333 1.55 23.57 -15.89
CA ILE A 333 0.10 23.76 -16.01
C ILE A 333 -0.29 24.76 -17.13
N GLY A 334 0.67 25.38 -17.83
CA GLY A 334 0.41 26.36 -18.88
C GLY A 334 0.02 27.76 -18.37
N HIS A 335 0.42 28.08 -17.14
CA HIS A 335 0.19 29.38 -16.47
C HIS A 335 1.49 30.14 -16.18
N ALA A 336 2.54 29.87 -16.95
CA ALA A 336 3.72 30.73 -16.96
C ALA A 336 3.40 32.04 -17.69
N CYS A 337 4.06 33.14 -17.29
CA CYS A 337 3.92 34.46 -17.91
C CYS A 337 4.63 34.51 -19.27
N THR A 338 4.24 33.66 -20.21
CA THR A 338 4.77 33.70 -21.57
C THR A 338 4.05 34.76 -22.40
N PRO A 339 4.66 35.32 -23.48
CA PRO A 339 3.96 36.24 -24.38
C PRO A 339 2.61 35.72 -24.88
N VAL A 340 2.53 34.43 -25.24
CA VAL A 340 1.27 33.75 -25.62
C VAL A 340 0.24 33.80 -24.47
N HIS A 341 0.65 33.49 -23.24
CA HIS A 341 -0.25 33.51 -22.09
C HIS A 341 -0.71 34.93 -21.72
N LEU A 342 0.20 35.91 -21.77
CA LEU A 342 -0.10 37.32 -21.47
C LEU A 342 -1.03 37.95 -22.52
N ALA A 343 -0.83 37.62 -23.80
CA ALA A 343 -1.72 38.03 -24.88
C ALA A 343 -3.12 37.43 -24.72
N LYS A 344 -3.21 36.14 -24.39
CA LYS A 344 -4.48 35.47 -24.07
C LYS A 344 -5.22 36.13 -22.90
N MET A 345 -4.48 36.69 -21.94
CA MET A 345 -5.01 37.42 -20.79
C MET A 345 -5.29 38.91 -21.08
N ARG A 346 -5.00 39.40 -22.30
CA ARG A 346 -5.11 40.80 -22.72
C ARG A 346 -4.27 41.76 -21.88
N ILE A 347 -3.13 41.26 -21.37
CA ILE A 347 -2.10 42.08 -20.71
C ILE A 347 -1.08 42.59 -21.74
N LYS A 348 -0.89 41.82 -22.83
CA LYS A 348 -0.11 42.21 -24.01
C LYS A 348 -1.00 42.18 -25.24
N ASP A 349 -0.65 42.99 -26.23
CA ASP A 349 -1.36 43.05 -27.51
C ASP A 349 -0.92 41.95 -28.49
N SER A 350 0.24 41.32 -28.27
CA SER A 350 0.81 40.31 -29.18
C SER A 350 1.34 39.07 -28.46
N SER A 351 1.11 37.90 -29.07
CA SER A 351 1.65 36.60 -28.64
C SER A 351 3.10 36.37 -29.09
N ILE A 352 3.65 37.25 -29.93
CA ILE A 352 4.98 37.13 -30.52
C ILE A 352 6.06 37.26 -29.43
N CYS A 353 7.09 36.43 -29.54
CA CYS A 353 8.25 36.48 -28.66
C CYS A 353 9.04 37.79 -28.87
N GLU A 354 9.76 38.26 -27.85
CA GLU A 354 10.61 39.46 -27.97
C GLU A 354 11.73 39.30 -29.03
N CYS A 355 12.06 38.07 -29.44
CA CYS A 355 12.98 37.81 -30.54
C CYS A 355 12.38 38.09 -31.93
N GLY A 356 11.05 38.23 -32.03
CA GLY A 356 10.33 38.50 -33.28
C GLY A 356 10.22 37.31 -34.25
N LEU A 357 10.73 36.13 -33.91
CA LEU A 357 10.82 34.99 -34.85
C LEU A 357 9.59 34.07 -34.84
N ASP A 358 8.90 33.96 -33.71
CA ASP A 358 7.77 33.04 -33.52
C ASP A 358 6.92 33.49 -32.33
N GLU A 359 5.81 32.80 -32.07
CA GLU A 359 5.04 32.94 -30.84
C GLU A 359 5.89 32.61 -29.62
N GLY A 360 5.77 33.43 -28.56
CA GLY A 360 6.46 33.23 -27.30
C GLY A 360 5.83 32.09 -26.48
N THR A 361 5.92 30.86 -26.97
CA THR A 361 5.51 29.63 -26.26
C THR A 361 6.59 29.16 -25.30
N THR A 362 6.23 28.32 -24.32
CA THR A 362 7.20 27.69 -23.42
C THR A 362 8.29 26.94 -24.19
N ASN A 363 7.93 26.21 -25.24
CA ASN A 363 8.89 25.49 -26.07
C ASN A 363 9.84 26.43 -26.82
N HIS A 364 9.30 27.50 -27.40
CA HIS A 364 10.10 28.51 -28.08
C HIS A 364 11.14 29.14 -27.12
N ILE A 365 10.70 29.47 -25.91
CA ILE A 365 11.52 30.13 -24.88
C ILE A 365 12.63 29.21 -24.33
N PHE A 366 12.32 27.93 -24.06
CA PHE A 366 13.22 27.04 -23.32
C PHE A 366 14.05 26.09 -24.18
N PHE A 367 13.56 25.72 -25.37
CA PHE A 367 14.11 24.63 -26.16
C PHE A 367 14.51 25.02 -27.59
N ASN A 368 13.83 26.00 -28.21
CA ASN A 368 14.11 26.35 -29.61
C ASN A 368 15.13 27.49 -29.80
N TYR A 369 15.59 28.18 -28.74
CA TYR A 369 16.46 29.35 -28.90
C TYR A 369 17.86 29.23 -28.27
N PHE A 370 18.87 29.30 -29.14
CA PHE A 370 20.29 29.59 -28.93
C PHE A 370 20.65 30.58 -30.07
N PRO A 371 21.22 31.81 -29.92
CA PRO A 371 21.74 32.56 -28.77
C PRO A 371 21.28 34.05 -28.65
N ARG A 372 21.51 34.65 -27.48
CA ARG A 372 21.38 36.10 -27.09
C ARG A 372 19.98 36.71 -26.97
N PRO A 373 19.42 36.78 -25.74
CA PRO A 373 18.31 37.68 -25.46
C PRO A 373 18.80 39.08 -25.07
N THR A 374 18.60 40.06 -25.95
CA THR A 374 18.45 41.45 -25.51
C THR A 374 17.04 41.60 -24.94
N ASN A 375 16.95 41.69 -23.61
CA ASN A 375 15.73 41.87 -22.81
C ASN A 375 14.67 40.76 -22.91
N ILE A 376 14.87 39.64 -22.21
CA ILE A 376 13.75 38.82 -21.70
C ILE A 376 13.19 39.54 -20.47
N LYS A 377 12.32 40.55 -20.67
CA LYS A 377 11.57 41.17 -19.57
C LYS A 377 10.24 40.46 -19.33
N CYS A 378 9.71 39.75 -20.34
CA CYS A 378 8.32 39.33 -20.27
C CYS A 378 8.03 38.03 -19.54
N ILE A 379 9.04 37.19 -19.28
CA ILE A 379 8.84 35.99 -18.45
C ILE A 379 9.27 36.27 -17.02
N LEU A 380 10.24 37.16 -16.81
CA LEU A 380 11.11 37.12 -15.65
C LEU A 380 11.60 38.51 -15.23
N ASN A 381 10.79 39.23 -14.45
CA ASN A 381 11.35 40.23 -13.53
C ASN A 381 12.28 39.58 -12.45
N SER A 382 12.60 38.28 -12.52
CA SER A 382 13.31 37.57 -11.44
C SER A 382 14.26 36.42 -11.81
N ILE A 383 14.59 36.17 -13.08
CA ILE A 383 15.46 35.03 -13.47
C ILE A 383 16.41 35.48 -14.59
N ASN A 384 17.71 35.39 -14.31
CA ASN A 384 18.78 35.67 -15.27
C ASN A 384 18.83 34.58 -16.36
N THR A 385 19.35 34.92 -17.54
CA THR A 385 19.60 34.02 -18.68
C THR A 385 20.37 32.75 -18.32
N SER A 386 21.30 32.83 -17.37
CA SER A 386 22.02 31.67 -16.81
C SER A 386 21.08 30.68 -16.11
N LEU A 387 20.12 31.20 -15.34
CA LEU A 387 19.16 30.38 -14.59
C LEU A 387 18.13 29.72 -15.52
N LEU A 388 17.76 30.35 -16.65
CA LEU A 388 16.93 29.71 -17.69
C LEU A 388 17.62 28.49 -18.30
N ARG A 389 18.92 28.58 -18.62
CA ARG A 389 19.70 27.45 -19.14
C ARG A 389 19.86 26.35 -18.08
N SER A 390 20.15 26.72 -16.84
CA SER A 390 20.20 25.76 -15.74
C SER A 390 18.86 25.05 -15.53
N LEU A 391 17.74 25.77 -15.67
CA LEU A 391 16.40 25.21 -15.55
C LEU A 391 16.06 24.30 -16.74
N SER A 392 16.34 24.72 -17.97
CA SER A 392 16.16 23.89 -19.17
C SER A 392 16.96 22.59 -19.07
N LYS A 393 18.25 22.68 -18.71
CA LYS A 393 19.10 21.51 -18.45
C LYS A 393 18.52 20.63 -17.34
N PHE A 394 18.07 21.22 -16.23
CA PHE A 394 17.45 20.48 -15.13
C PHE A 394 16.19 19.73 -15.59
N LEU A 395 15.30 20.35 -16.37
CA LEU A 395 14.09 19.72 -16.86
C LEU A 395 14.41 18.53 -17.77
N THR A 396 15.33 18.71 -18.73
CA THR A 396 15.76 17.65 -19.65
C THR A 396 16.46 16.51 -18.91
N THR A 397 17.41 16.81 -18.02
CA THR A 397 18.15 15.78 -17.26
C THR A 397 17.23 14.96 -16.34
N ASN A 398 16.14 15.55 -15.85
CA ASN A 398 15.22 14.90 -14.93
C ASN A 398 13.91 14.41 -15.58
N ASN A 399 13.82 14.43 -16.93
CA ASN A 399 12.65 14.01 -17.70
C ASN A 399 11.35 14.71 -17.23
N ILE A 400 11.42 16.01 -16.96
CA ILE A 400 10.26 16.81 -16.58
C ILE A 400 9.69 17.49 -17.84
N ASN A 401 8.58 16.96 -18.33
CA ASN A 401 7.88 17.49 -19.51
C ASN A 401 7.23 18.87 -19.20
N LEU A 402 7.16 19.75 -20.20
CA LEU A 402 6.56 21.10 -20.11
C LEU A 402 5.42 21.31 -21.10
#